data_AF-A0A450X365-F1
#
_entry.id   AF-A0A450X365-F1
#
_cell.length_a   1.000
_cell.length_b   1.000
_cell.length_c   1.000
_cell.angle_alpha   90.00
_cell.angle_beta   90.00
_cell.angle_gamma   90.00
#
_symmetry.space_group_name_H-M   'P 1'
#
loop_
_entity.id
_entity.type
_entity.pdbx_description
1 polymer ?
#
loop_
_entity_poly.entity_id
_entity_poly.type
_entity_poly.pdbx_seq_one_letter_code
_entity_poly.pdbx_strand_id
1 'polypeptide(L)'
;MSYPRNRITGVVLAGGRARRMGGQDKGLIDLAHKSMIEHAVSIFRPQVGALIISANRNARRYERFGCPVITDAMAGYLGPLAGMVSGMQYATTP
;
A
#
# COMPACT_ATOMS: atom_id res chain seq x y z
N MET A 1 21.37 -11.91 -8.85
CA MET A 1 21.00 -10.87 -9.82
C MET A 1 20.36 -9.72 -9.04
N SER A 2 20.96 -8.53 -9.07
CA SER A 2 20.45 -7.36 -8.32
C SER A 2 19.69 -6.45 -9.28
N TYR A 3 18.44 -6.13 -8.96
CA TYR A 3 17.64 -5.19 -9.74
C TYR A 3 17.89 -3.77 -9.22
N PRO A 4 18.15 -2.79 -10.10
CA PRO A 4 18.35 -1.41 -9.64
C PRO A 4 17.03 -0.87 -9.09
N ARG A 5 17.06 -0.32 -7.87
CA ARG A 5 15.84 0.12 -7.16
C ARG A 5 14.95 1.06 -7.97
N ASN A 6 15.55 1.92 -8.81
CA ASN A 6 14.80 2.88 -9.64
C ASN A 6 13.95 2.22 -10.74
N ARG A 7 14.10 0.92 -10.97
CA ARG A 7 13.26 0.09 -11.85
C ARG A 7 12.19 -0.70 -11.09
N ILE A 8 12.01 -0.42 -9.80
CA ILE A 8 11.06 -1.14 -8.95
C ILE A 8 10.07 -0.15 -8.37
N THR A 9 8.79 -0.39 -8.64
CA THR A 9 7.67 0.22 -7.90
C THR A 9 7.24 -0.73 -6.78
N GLY A 10 7.38 -0.31 -5.53
CA GLY A 10 6.82 -1.01 -4.38
C GLY A 10 5.34 -0.66 -4.20
N VAL A 11 4.54 -1.65 -3.83
CA VAL A 11 3.11 -1.48 -3.56
C VAL A 11 2.78 -2.03 -2.18
N VAL A 12 2.28 -1.20 -1.27
CA VAL A 12 1.73 -1.66 0.01
C VAL A 12 0.23 -1.85 -0.12
N LEU A 13 -0.22 -3.10 0.03
CA LEU A 13 -1.65 -3.44 -0.01
C LEU A 13 -2.29 -3.21 1.36
N ALA A 14 -2.88 -2.02 1.54
CA ALA A 14 -3.57 -1.59 2.76
C ALA A 14 -5.10 -1.67 2.65
N GLY A 15 -5.62 -2.26 1.56
CA GLY A 15 -7.05 -2.48 1.33
C GLY A 15 -7.62 -3.76 1.97
N GLY A 16 -8.92 -3.96 1.77
CA GLY A 16 -9.65 -5.15 2.23
C GLY A 16 -10.71 -4.86 3.28
N ARG A 17 -11.43 -5.89 3.75
CA ARG A 17 -12.61 -5.76 4.63
C ARG A 17 -12.28 -5.70 6.13
N ALA A 18 -11.05 -6.02 6.54
CA ALA A 18 -10.62 -6.03 7.93
C ALA A 18 -11.56 -6.80 8.91
N ARG A 19 -12.20 -7.87 8.41
CA ARG A 19 -13.17 -8.66 9.17
C ARG A 19 -12.62 -9.24 10.48
N ARG A 20 -11.32 -9.59 10.50
CA ARG A 20 -10.64 -10.15 11.68
C ARG A 20 -10.16 -9.08 12.67
N MET A 21 -10.17 -7.81 12.30
CA MET A 21 -9.74 -6.67 13.13
C MET A 21 -10.92 -5.81 13.60
N GLY A 22 -12.10 -6.41 13.78
CA GLY A 22 -13.31 -5.69 14.20
C GLY A 22 -13.75 -4.58 13.25
N GLY A 23 -13.41 -4.69 11.96
CA GLY A 23 -13.71 -3.66 10.95
C GLY A 23 -12.74 -2.48 10.92
N GLN A 24 -11.82 -2.38 11.89
CA GLN A 24 -10.80 -1.34 11.91
C GLN A 24 -9.81 -1.51 10.77
N ASP A 25 -9.36 -0.39 10.20
CA ASP A 25 -8.42 -0.40 9.11
C ASP A 25 -7.03 -0.84 9.59
N LYS A 26 -6.62 -2.07 9.25
CA LYS A 26 -5.42 -2.72 9.78
C LYS A 26 -4.16 -1.89 9.59
N GLY A 27 -4.01 -1.20 8.46
CA GLY A 27 -2.81 -0.40 8.20
C GLY A 27 -2.66 0.76 9.18
N LEU A 28 -3.76 1.24 9.76
CA LEU A 28 -3.81 2.37 10.67
C LEU A 28 -3.85 1.97 12.15
N ILE A 29 -3.75 0.68 12.45
CA ILE A 29 -3.64 0.17 13.81
C ILE A 29 -2.19 0.30 14.26
N ASP A 30 -1.99 0.78 15.49
CA ASP A 30 -0.68 0.92 16.09
C ASP A 30 -0.09 -0.44 16.47
N LEU A 31 1.18 -0.62 16.12
CA LEU A 31 2.03 -1.73 16.50
C LEU A 31 3.33 -1.13 17.01
N ALA A 32 3.68 -1.34 18.29
CA ALA A 32 4.89 -0.76 18.89
C ALA A 32 5.03 0.76 18.64
N HIS A 33 3.98 1.52 18.99
CA HIS A 33 3.93 2.99 18.90
C HIS A 33 3.95 3.62 17.50
N LYS A 34 3.87 2.81 16.44
CA LYS A 34 3.72 3.29 15.06
C LYS A 34 2.63 2.51 14.35
N SER A 35 1.92 3.15 13.45
CA SER A 35 0.91 2.45 12.63
C SER A 35 1.57 1.36 11.77
N MET A 36 0.87 0.25 11.52
CA MET A 36 1.39 -0.84 10.69
C MET A 36 1.85 -0.37 9.30
N ILE A 37 1.17 0.62 8.72
CA ILE A 37 1.56 1.21 7.44
C ILE A 37 2.85 2.00 7.54
N GLU A 38 3.10 2.71 8.63
CA GLU A 38 4.34 3.46 8.84
C GLU A 38 5.54 2.51 8.89
N HIS A 39 5.39 1.36 9.56
CA HIS A 39 6.40 0.29 9.53
C HIS A 39 6.69 -0.15 8.10
N ALA A 40 5.66 -0.54 7.35
CA ALA A 40 5.82 -1.00 5.97
C ALA A 40 6.49 0.08 5.08
N VAL A 41 6.02 1.33 5.16
CA VAL A 41 6.58 2.44 4.40
C VAL A 41 8.04 2.66 4.75
N SER A 42 8.39 2.72 6.04
CA SER A 42 9.78 2.95 6.48
C SER A 42 10.74 1.85 6.00
N ILE A 43 10.30 0.59 5.97
CA ILE A 43 11.10 -0.55 5.54
C ILE A 43 11.31 -0.54 4.03
N PHE A 44 10.25 -0.32 3.24
CA PHE A 44 10.31 -0.46 1.78
C PHE A 44 10.86 0.78 1.07
N ARG A 45 10.64 1.99 1.60
CA ARG A 45 11.03 3.24 0.94
C ARG A 45 12.50 3.32 0.49
N PRO A 46 13.52 2.86 1.26
CA PRO A 46 14.90 2.90 0.77
C PRO A 46 15.20 1.87 -0.33
N GLN A 47 14.37 0.83 -0.48
CA GLN A 47 14.62 -0.33 -1.34
C GLN A 47 14.06 -0.19 -2.77
N VAL A 48 13.15 0.76 -3.00
CA VAL A 48 12.43 0.93 -4.28
C VAL A 48 12.55 2.36 -4.80
N GLY A 49 12.32 2.56 -6.10
CA GLY A 49 12.37 3.87 -6.76
C GLY A 49 11.09 4.67 -6.55
N ALA A 50 9.95 3.98 -6.54
CA ALA A 50 8.65 4.53 -6.20
C ALA A 50 7.95 3.61 -5.20
N LEU A 51 7.19 4.18 -4.28
CA LEU A 51 6.39 3.43 -3.30
C LEU A 51 4.98 4.01 -3.26
N ILE A 52 3.99 3.14 -3.46
CA ILE A 52 2.57 3.51 -3.45
C ILE A 52 1.79 2.68 -2.44
N ILE A 53 0.63 3.19 -2.03
CA ILE A 53 -0.29 2.51 -1.11
C ILE A 53 -1.60 2.23 -1.85
N SER A 54 -2.02 0.97 -1.92
CA SER A 54 -3.36 0.60 -2.37
C SER A 54 -4.31 0.55 -1.17
N ALA A 55 -5.31 1.43 -1.13
CA ALA A 55 -6.28 1.52 -0.04
C ALA A 55 -7.67 1.94 -0.54
N ASN A 56 -8.70 1.15 -0.18
CA ASN A 56 -10.10 1.42 -0.56
C ASN A 56 -10.87 2.27 0.47
N ARG A 57 -10.18 2.72 1.52
CA ARG A 57 -10.74 3.52 2.61
C ARG A 57 -9.63 4.38 3.22
N ASN A 58 -10.03 5.43 3.93
CA ASN A 58 -9.11 6.29 4.68
C ASN A 58 -7.96 6.90 3.85
N ALA A 59 -8.16 7.14 2.54
CA ALA A 59 -7.10 7.62 1.64
C ALA A 59 -6.35 8.85 2.20
N ARG A 60 -7.08 9.85 2.70
CA ARG A 60 -6.49 11.04 3.35
C ARG A 60 -5.60 10.76 4.55
N ARG A 61 -5.82 9.66 5.29
CA ARG A 61 -4.94 9.24 6.39
C ARG A 61 -3.67 8.60 5.84
N TYR A 62 -3.80 7.82 4.78
CA TYR A 62 -2.68 7.16 4.11
C TYR A 62 -1.77 8.14 3.35
N GLU A 63 -2.32 9.17 2.74
CA GLU A 63 -1.55 10.21 2.03
C GLU A 63 -0.53 10.92 2.95
N ARG A 64 -0.81 10.98 4.27
CA ARG A 64 0.09 11.59 5.26
C ARG A 64 1.44 10.89 5.37
N PHE A 65 1.57 9.65 4.91
CA PHE A 65 2.84 8.91 4.90
C PHE A 65 3.75 9.29 3.71
N GLY A 66 3.32 10.25 2.87
CA GLY A 66 4.13 10.78 1.77
C GLY A 66 4.28 9.82 0.59
N CYS A 67 3.29 8.93 0.42
CA CYS A 67 3.17 8.01 -0.72
C CYS A 67 1.87 8.30 -1.47
N PRO A 68 1.86 8.19 -2.81
CA PRO A 68 0.63 8.17 -3.57
C PRO A 68 -0.30 7.06 -3.07
N VAL A 69 -1.58 7.38 -2.94
CA VAL A 69 -2.62 6.41 -2.56
C VAL A 69 -3.49 6.13 -3.77
N ILE A 70 -3.61 4.86 -4.13
CA ILE A 70 -4.46 4.38 -5.22
C ILE A 70 -5.59 3.53 -4.67
N THR A 71 -6.72 3.51 -5.38
CA THR A 71 -7.85 2.63 -5.11
C THR A 71 -7.82 1.43 -6.05
N ASP A 72 -8.44 0.32 -5.65
CA ASP A 72 -8.57 -0.82 -6.54
C ASP A 72 -9.37 -0.43 -7.80
N ALA A 73 -8.89 -0.84 -8.98
CA ALA A 73 -9.52 -0.58 -10.28
C ALA A 73 -10.89 -1.27 -10.43
N MET A 74 -11.14 -2.33 -9.66
CA MET A 74 -12.38 -3.08 -9.66
C MET A 74 -13.07 -2.98 -8.30
N ALA A 75 -14.34 -2.57 -8.31
CA ALA A 75 -15.18 -2.55 -7.12
C ALA A 75 -15.45 -3.97 -6.60
N GLY A 76 -15.81 -4.07 -5.31
CA GLY A 76 -16.29 -5.35 -4.72
C GLY A 76 -15.30 -6.08 -3.79
N TYR A 77 -14.17 -5.46 -3.42
CA TYR A 77 -13.18 -6.07 -2.53
C TYR A 77 -12.74 -7.46 -3.03
N LEU A 78 -12.29 -7.54 -4.28
CA LEU A 78 -11.90 -8.79 -4.98
C LEU A 78 -10.59 -9.41 -4.44
N GLY A 79 -10.18 -9.03 -3.23
CA GLY A 79 -8.98 -9.53 -2.57
C GLY A 79 -7.68 -8.91 -3.06
N PRO A 80 -6.53 -9.46 -2.63
CA PRO A 80 -5.21 -8.88 -2.88
C PRO A 80 -4.85 -8.72 -4.37
N LEU A 81 -5.40 -9.57 -5.24
CA LEU A 81 -5.15 -9.51 -6.69
C LEU A 81 -5.63 -8.20 -7.31
N ALA A 82 -6.75 -7.63 -6.82
CA ALA A 82 -7.27 -6.36 -7.31
C ALA A 82 -6.30 -5.20 -7.03
N GLY A 83 -5.72 -5.17 -5.84
CA GLY A 83 -4.69 -4.20 -5.47
C GLY A 83 -3.40 -4.38 -6.26
N MET A 84 -3.01 -5.62 -6.59
CA MET A 84 -1.87 -5.88 -7.47
C MET A 84 -2.09 -5.37 -8.89
N VAL A 85 -3.25 -5.66 -9.50
CA VAL A 85 -3.60 -5.12 -10.83
C VAL A 85 -3.54 -3.60 -10.85
N SER A 86 -4.11 -2.95 -9.84
CA SER A 86 -4.13 -1.49 -9.72
C SER A 86 -2.72 -0.92 -9.55
N GLY A 87 -1.87 -1.61 -8.78
CA GLY A 87 -0.46 -1.27 -8.64
C GLY A 87 0.31 -1.42 -9.95
N MET A 88 0.06 -2.49 -10.71
CA MET A 88 0.67 -2.70 -12.03
C MET A 88 0.24 -1.65 -13.05
N GLN A 89 -1.02 -1.20 -13.01
CA GLN A 89 -1.52 -0.12 -13.87
C GLN A 89 -0.93 1.25 -13.52
N TYR A 90 -0.64 1.48 -12.24
CA TYR A 90 -0.03 2.73 -11.78
C TYR A 90 1.49 2.77 -11.99
N ALA A 91 2.16 1.62 -11.90
CA ALA A 91 3.61 1.54 -11.97
C ALA A 91 4.13 2.07 -13.33
N THR A 92 5.03 3.05 -13.26
CA THR A 92 5.69 3.66 -14.43
C THR A 92 7.21 3.55 -14.38
N THR A 93 7.74 2.82 -13.39
CA THR A 93 9.18 2.54 -13.32
C THR A 93 9.65 1.75 -14.55
N PRO A 94 10.84 2.04 -15.11
CA PRO A 94 11.32 1.46 -16.36
C PRO A 94 11.63 -0.04 -16.31
#